data_AF-A0A9E5KWK7-F1
#
_entry.id   AF-A0A9E5KWK7-F1
#
_cell.length_a   1.000
_cell.length_b   1.000
_cell.length_c   1.000
_cell.angle_alpha   90.00
_cell.angle_beta   90.00
_cell.angle_gamma   90.00
#
_symmetry.space_group_name_H-M   'P 1'
#
loop_
_entity.id
_entity.type
_entity.pdbx_description
1 polymer ?
#
loop_
_entity_poly.entity_id
_entity_poly.type
_entity_poly.pdbx_seq_one_letter_code
_entity_poly.pdbx_strand_id
1 'polypeptide(L)'
;MTASTVINNVVIRPAASDDFEWVADLMVRALSPFYDGDHRAHAQRIFDTHMEGGVDHVGHFSAGQYMFIAEQDGQRVGIIHVVEKKQETVKISPLIVSTDYRGKLGIGSMLLKHAEDFARNLGARQLYCTVASPNQKALQFFLRKGFHITGTAKDHYKQGVDEHMLYKQLVDEAGFDSPNVSVIPFDEEKHAEGARKLILSQMSDVFRGVDDDWVDALFAGYKRKELGDVNAKYKIIFTAECGGQVVGIAGATPKKGQPIKLMPLVASSEAAFEALVIDLQGLLADYGHKLYVHLVPEPWQVACLQRHGWTLEGVFPGGYAPNSVVQQWGLNFNKEGATVRKMRIKRPYFDAIMSGRKTLEVRVGYDSIKRLKAGELLQLETGHTSGVVRIKSIRVYDNFADMLAIESWREIVPQVNNEAAALQLLREIYPAHKERLGVHVIEVEKQ
;
A
#
# COMPACT_ATOMS: atom_id res chain seq x y z
N MET A 1 -18.25 -7.08 -44.49
CA MET A 1 -18.44 -8.09 -43.43
C MET A 1 -17.10 -8.36 -42.78
N THR A 2 -16.90 -7.88 -41.56
CA THR A 2 -15.82 -8.33 -40.68
C THR A 2 -16.48 -8.48 -39.32
N ALA A 3 -16.62 -9.73 -38.90
CA ALA A 3 -17.28 -10.11 -37.68
C ALA A 3 -16.56 -9.49 -36.47
N SER A 4 -17.26 -8.61 -35.73
CA SER A 4 -16.93 -8.37 -34.33
C SER A 4 -17.33 -9.61 -33.55
N THR A 5 -16.38 -10.53 -33.39
CA THR A 5 -16.53 -11.68 -32.51
C THR A 5 -16.39 -11.19 -31.07
N VAL A 6 -17.53 -10.95 -30.39
CA VAL A 6 -17.58 -11.11 -28.93
C VAL A 6 -17.11 -12.53 -28.63
N ILE A 7 -16.21 -12.77 -27.67
CA ILE A 7 -16.19 -13.99 -26.82
C ILE A 7 -15.17 -13.76 -25.70
N ASN A 8 -15.68 -13.58 -24.47
CA ASN A 8 -15.08 -14.02 -23.21
C ASN A 8 -16.26 -14.22 -22.26
N ASN A 9 -17.06 -15.25 -22.50
CA ASN A 9 -18.28 -15.50 -21.74
C ASN A 9 -17.96 -16.27 -20.45
N VAL A 10 -17.05 -15.71 -19.63
CA VAL A 10 -16.81 -16.23 -18.29
C VAL A 10 -17.88 -15.67 -17.36
N VAL A 11 -18.72 -16.54 -16.83
CA VAL A 11 -19.74 -16.19 -15.84
C VAL A 11 -19.32 -16.69 -14.48
N ILE A 12 -19.50 -15.88 -13.44
CA ILE A 12 -19.33 -16.31 -12.04
C ILE A 12 -20.72 -16.40 -11.43
N ARG A 13 -21.07 -17.58 -10.91
CA ARG A 13 -22.36 -17.86 -10.28
C ARG A 13 -22.19 -18.60 -8.96
N PRO A 14 -23.17 -18.53 -8.03
CA PRO A 14 -23.20 -19.43 -6.88
C PRO A 14 -23.14 -20.89 -7.31
N ALA A 15 -22.50 -21.74 -6.50
CA ALA A 15 -22.54 -23.18 -6.71
C ALA A 15 -23.98 -23.70 -6.56
N ALA A 16 -24.33 -24.72 -7.34
CA ALA A 16 -25.60 -25.43 -7.37
C ALA A 16 -25.37 -26.92 -7.11
N SER A 17 -26.39 -27.67 -6.69
CA SER A 17 -26.27 -29.06 -6.20
C SER A 17 -25.53 -30.02 -7.15
N ASP A 18 -25.63 -29.81 -8.47
CA ASP A 18 -24.99 -30.65 -9.49
C ASP A 18 -23.50 -30.33 -9.71
N ASP A 19 -22.96 -29.30 -9.05
CA ASP A 19 -21.55 -28.94 -9.11
C ASP A 19 -20.67 -29.83 -8.19
N PHE A 20 -21.24 -30.49 -7.19
CA PHE A 20 -20.49 -31.09 -6.07
C PHE A 20 -19.38 -32.05 -6.52
N GLU A 21 -19.71 -33.05 -7.35
CA GLU A 21 -18.74 -34.06 -7.76
C GLU A 21 -17.54 -33.43 -8.49
N TRP A 22 -17.80 -32.43 -9.34
CA TRP A 22 -16.75 -31.70 -10.03
C TRP A 22 -15.90 -30.85 -9.06
N VAL A 23 -16.53 -30.20 -8.08
CA VAL A 23 -15.85 -29.42 -7.04
C VAL A 23 -14.95 -30.30 -6.17
N ALA A 24 -15.48 -31.42 -5.68
CA ALA A 24 -14.75 -32.36 -4.84
C ALA A 24 -13.50 -32.89 -5.56
N ASP A 25 -13.67 -33.31 -6.81
CA ASP A 25 -12.58 -33.79 -7.65
C ASP A 25 -11.53 -32.71 -7.95
N LEU A 26 -11.97 -31.48 -8.20
CA LEU A 26 -11.07 -30.34 -8.39
C LEU A 26 -10.26 -30.04 -7.13
N MET A 27 -10.89 -30.07 -5.96
CA MET A 27 -10.24 -29.85 -4.66
C MET A 27 -9.21 -30.94 -4.37
N VAL A 28 -9.58 -32.22 -4.50
CA VAL A 28 -8.66 -33.35 -4.29
C VAL A 28 -7.42 -33.20 -5.18
N ARG A 29 -7.59 -32.94 -6.48
CA ARG A 29 -6.45 -32.79 -7.41
C ARG A 29 -5.58 -31.59 -7.09
N ALA A 30 -6.18 -30.45 -6.71
CA ALA A 30 -5.45 -29.22 -6.52
C ALA A 30 -4.76 -29.08 -5.15
N LEU A 31 -5.34 -29.69 -4.10
CA LEU A 31 -4.89 -29.52 -2.72
C LEU A 31 -3.92 -30.62 -2.27
N SER A 32 -4.11 -31.88 -2.70
CA SER A 32 -3.27 -33.03 -2.31
C SER A 32 -1.74 -32.82 -2.43
N PRO A 33 -1.22 -32.10 -3.44
CA PRO A 33 0.22 -31.86 -3.51
C PRO A 33 0.77 -31.03 -2.33
N PHE A 34 -0.06 -30.16 -1.75
CA PHE A 34 0.36 -29.14 -0.78
C PHE A 34 -0.12 -29.41 0.65
N TYR A 35 -1.24 -30.12 0.81
CA TYR A 35 -1.93 -30.27 2.07
C TYR A 35 -2.28 -31.74 2.34
N ASP A 36 -2.14 -32.17 3.58
CA ASP A 36 -2.59 -33.49 4.03
C ASP A 36 -4.08 -33.43 4.45
N GLY A 37 -4.68 -34.59 4.68
CA GLY A 37 -6.08 -34.74 5.12
C GLY A 37 -7.05 -35.12 4.00
N ASP A 38 -8.33 -35.23 4.36
CA ASP A 38 -9.41 -35.64 3.46
C ASP A 38 -10.02 -34.43 2.74
N HIS A 39 -9.52 -34.15 1.54
CA HIS A 39 -9.97 -33.03 0.70
C HIS A 39 -11.40 -33.20 0.19
N ARG A 40 -11.91 -34.43 0.04
CA ARG A 40 -13.29 -34.67 -0.41
C ARG A 40 -14.26 -34.42 0.75
N ALA A 41 -13.96 -34.90 1.96
CA ALA A 41 -14.73 -34.56 3.14
C ALA A 41 -14.70 -33.05 3.43
N HIS A 42 -13.55 -32.40 3.20
CA HIS A 42 -13.47 -30.94 3.29
C HIS A 42 -14.40 -30.25 2.27
N ALA A 43 -14.40 -30.68 1.01
CA ALA A 43 -15.27 -30.17 -0.04
C ALA A 43 -16.75 -30.34 0.34
N GLN A 44 -17.15 -31.53 0.80
CA GLN A 44 -18.51 -31.83 1.25
C GLN A 44 -18.98 -30.83 2.30
N ARG A 45 -18.20 -30.65 3.38
CA ARG A 45 -18.57 -29.78 4.50
C ARG A 45 -18.81 -28.32 4.06
N ILE A 46 -17.92 -27.75 3.25
CA ILE A 46 -18.05 -26.35 2.84
C ILE A 46 -19.14 -26.16 1.78
N PHE A 47 -19.37 -27.18 0.95
CA PHE A 47 -20.42 -27.16 -0.06
C PHE A 47 -21.81 -27.28 0.57
N ASP A 48 -21.98 -28.19 1.54
CA ASP A 48 -23.25 -28.36 2.26
C ASP A 48 -23.63 -27.07 3.01
N THR A 49 -22.67 -26.44 3.68
CA THR A 49 -22.93 -25.15 4.37
C THR A 49 -23.43 -24.09 3.38
N HIS A 50 -22.83 -24.00 2.19
CA HIS A 50 -23.29 -23.10 1.12
C HIS A 50 -24.70 -23.47 0.61
N MET A 51 -24.99 -24.76 0.42
CA MET A 51 -26.31 -25.25 0.00
C MET A 51 -27.41 -24.99 1.04
N GLU A 52 -27.08 -25.00 2.32
CA GLU A 52 -28.00 -24.73 3.45
C GLU A 52 -28.22 -23.22 3.69
N GLY A 53 -27.96 -22.37 2.69
CA GLY A 53 -28.16 -20.92 2.76
C GLY A 53 -26.93 -20.15 3.25
N GLY A 54 -25.80 -20.83 3.40
CA GLY A 54 -24.51 -20.21 3.70
C GLY A 54 -24.30 -19.84 5.17
N VAL A 55 -25.27 -20.04 6.06
CA VAL A 55 -25.13 -19.72 7.49
C VAL A 55 -24.31 -20.79 8.20
N ASP A 56 -23.24 -20.39 8.87
CA ASP A 56 -22.35 -21.32 9.58
C ASP A 56 -22.75 -21.45 11.06
N HIS A 57 -23.76 -22.27 11.34
CA HIS A 57 -24.32 -22.45 12.69
C HIS A 57 -23.36 -23.08 13.70
N VAL A 58 -22.41 -23.89 13.23
CA VAL A 58 -21.42 -24.58 14.07
C VAL A 58 -20.10 -23.82 14.15
N GLY A 59 -19.91 -22.84 13.26
CA GLY A 59 -18.73 -21.98 13.19
C GLY A 59 -18.52 -21.17 14.46
N HIS A 60 -17.48 -21.50 15.22
CA HIS A 60 -17.09 -20.69 16.38
C HIS A 60 -16.71 -19.26 15.94
N PHE A 61 -15.90 -19.15 14.86
CA PHE A 61 -15.39 -17.88 14.33
C PHE A 61 -15.99 -17.45 12.98
N SER A 62 -16.74 -18.31 12.30
CA SER A 62 -17.41 -18.02 11.03
C SER A 62 -18.89 -17.67 11.24
N ALA A 63 -19.39 -16.75 10.43
CA ALA A 63 -20.81 -16.42 10.34
C ALA A 63 -21.45 -17.04 9.09
N GLY A 64 -20.69 -17.13 8.00
CA GLY A 64 -21.17 -17.77 6.78
C GLY A 64 -20.08 -18.29 5.84
N GLN A 65 -20.49 -19.13 4.90
CA GLN A 65 -19.64 -19.82 3.92
C GLN A 65 -20.35 -19.85 2.57
N TYR A 66 -19.68 -19.36 1.53
CA TYR A 66 -20.27 -19.20 0.20
C TYR A 66 -19.31 -19.66 -0.88
N MET A 67 -19.83 -20.41 -1.85
CA MET A 67 -19.06 -20.94 -2.96
C MET A 67 -19.56 -20.39 -4.29
N PHE A 68 -18.62 -19.96 -5.13
CA PHE A 68 -18.89 -19.48 -6.47
C PHE A 68 -18.08 -20.27 -7.50
N ILE A 69 -18.72 -20.56 -8.63
CA ILE A 69 -18.17 -21.29 -9.77
C ILE A 69 -17.94 -20.32 -10.91
N ALA A 70 -16.75 -20.39 -11.52
CA ALA A 70 -16.51 -19.77 -12.83
C ALA A 70 -16.86 -20.79 -13.92
N GLU A 71 -17.66 -20.35 -14.89
CA GLU A 71 -18.01 -21.12 -16.08
C GLU A 71 -17.54 -20.40 -17.34
N GLN A 72 -16.90 -21.13 -18.25
CA GLN A 72 -16.56 -20.66 -19.60
C GLN A 72 -17.35 -21.49 -20.60
N ASP A 73 -18.22 -20.84 -21.39
CA ASP A 73 -19.06 -21.50 -22.40
C ASP A 73 -19.84 -22.71 -21.84
N GLY A 74 -20.36 -22.56 -20.62
CA GLY A 74 -21.11 -23.61 -19.90
C GLY A 74 -20.24 -24.70 -19.25
N GLN A 75 -18.92 -24.65 -19.40
CA GLN A 75 -18.00 -25.57 -18.71
C GLN A 75 -17.50 -24.97 -17.41
N ARG A 76 -17.51 -25.76 -16.33
CA ARG A 76 -16.93 -25.40 -15.02
C ARG A 76 -15.40 -25.31 -15.13
N VAL A 77 -14.83 -24.16 -14.79
CA VAL A 77 -13.41 -23.86 -15.01
C VAL A 77 -12.67 -23.33 -13.78
N GLY A 78 -13.39 -23.00 -12.69
CA GLY A 78 -12.76 -22.69 -11.42
C GLY A 78 -13.77 -22.48 -10.30
N ILE A 79 -13.27 -22.41 -9.07
CA ILE A 79 -14.05 -22.11 -7.87
C ILE A 79 -13.37 -21.05 -7.03
N ILE A 80 -14.19 -20.31 -6.29
CA ILE A 80 -13.75 -19.58 -5.12
C ILE A 80 -14.73 -19.81 -3.98
N HIS A 81 -14.21 -20.18 -2.83
CA HIS A 81 -14.96 -20.30 -1.59
C HIS A 81 -14.49 -19.23 -0.61
N VAL A 82 -15.46 -18.51 -0.05
CA VAL A 82 -15.26 -17.42 0.90
C VAL A 82 -15.94 -17.75 2.21
N VAL A 83 -15.26 -17.44 3.31
CA VAL A 83 -15.77 -17.63 4.68
C VAL A 83 -15.86 -16.27 5.35
N GLU A 84 -17.08 -15.83 5.60
CA GLU A 84 -17.38 -14.66 6.41
C GLU A 84 -17.04 -14.94 7.86
N LYS A 85 -16.19 -14.09 8.45
CA LYS A 85 -15.77 -14.18 9.84
C LYS A 85 -16.53 -13.18 10.68
N LYS A 86 -16.83 -13.57 11.92
CA LYS A 86 -17.49 -12.71 12.92
C LYS A 86 -16.71 -11.44 13.26
N GLN A 87 -15.42 -11.39 12.92
CA GLN A 87 -14.52 -10.26 13.11
C GLN A 87 -14.47 -9.30 11.91
N GLU A 88 -15.53 -9.26 11.09
CA GLU A 88 -15.67 -8.37 9.94
C GLU A 88 -14.55 -8.57 8.89
N THR A 89 -14.17 -9.83 8.65
CA THR A 89 -13.17 -10.19 7.64
C THR A 89 -13.65 -11.37 6.81
N VAL A 90 -13.05 -11.58 5.64
CA VAL A 90 -13.37 -12.71 4.78
C VAL A 90 -12.13 -13.55 4.52
N LYS A 91 -12.22 -14.86 4.78
CA LYS A 91 -11.16 -15.82 4.41
C LYS A 91 -11.45 -16.41 3.04
N ILE A 92 -10.47 -16.47 2.15
CA ILE A 92 -10.52 -17.30 0.93
C ILE A 92 -9.97 -18.68 1.26
N SER A 93 -10.76 -19.73 1.01
CA SER A 93 -10.37 -21.11 1.31
C SER A 93 -11.28 -22.15 0.64
N PRO A 94 -11.06 -22.56 -0.63
CA PRO A 94 -9.95 -22.17 -1.51
C PRO A 94 -10.36 -21.32 -2.73
N LEU A 95 -9.35 -20.83 -3.48
CA LEU A 95 -9.48 -20.35 -4.86
C LEU A 95 -8.74 -21.32 -5.77
N ILE A 96 -9.43 -21.96 -6.70
CA ILE A 96 -8.85 -22.97 -7.59
C ILE A 96 -9.32 -22.74 -9.02
N VAL A 97 -8.39 -22.72 -9.97
CA VAL A 97 -8.68 -22.73 -11.41
C VAL A 97 -8.26 -24.09 -11.99
N SER A 98 -9.12 -24.68 -12.82
CA SER A 98 -8.84 -25.91 -13.58
C SER A 98 -7.53 -25.77 -14.35
N THR A 99 -6.71 -26.83 -14.37
CA THR A 99 -5.36 -26.83 -14.94
C THR A 99 -5.32 -26.28 -16.36
N ASP A 100 -6.31 -26.64 -17.18
CA ASP A 100 -6.38 -26.31 -18.61
C ASP A 100 -6.68 -24.83 -18.86
N TYR A 101 -7.14 -24.12 -17.83
CA TYR A 101 -7.54 -22.71 -17.89
C TYR A 101 -6.63 -21.78 -17.05
N ARG A 102 -5.63 -22.33 -16.35
CA ARG A 102 -4.67 -21.52 -15.57
C ARG A 102 -3.88 -20.59 -16.49
N GLY A 103 -3.79 -19.32 -16.11
CA GLY A 103 -3.10 -18.29 -16.89
C GLY A 103 -3.82 -17.89 -18.18
N LYS A 104 -5.01 -18.43 -18.44
CA LYS A 104 -5.85 -18.10 -19.59
C LYS A 104 -7.07 -17.30 -19.12
N LEU A 105 -7.54 -16.39 -19.97
CA LEU A 105 -8.80 -15.65 -19.81
C LEU A 105 -8.96 -14.83 -18.50
N GLY A 106 -7.95 -14.77 -17.64
CA GLY A 106 -8.02 -14.04 -16.37
C GLY A 106 -8.92 -14.65 -15.29
N ILE A 107 -9.29 -15.94 -15.38
CA ILE A 107 -10.33 -16.56 -14.52
C ILE A 107 -10.07 -16.39 -13.02
N GLY A 108 -8.85 -16.67 -12.55
CA GLY A 108 -8.50 -16.47 -11.14
C GLY A 108 -8.64 -15.01 -10.69
N SER A 109 -8.39 -14.05 -11.58
CA SER A 109 -8.58 -12.62 -11.29
C SER A 109 -10.06 -12.26 -11.19
N MET A 110 -10.91 -12.83 -12.05
CA MET A 110 -12.35 -12.60 -12.01
C MET A 110 -12.96 -13.21 -10.75
N LEU A 111 -12.58 -14.44 -10.39
CA LEU A 111 -12.98 -15.09 -9.13
C LEU A 111 -12.56 -14.25 -7.91
N LEU A 112 -11.32 -13.80 -7.85
CA LEU A 112 -10.85 -12.97 -6.76
C LEU A 112 -11.60 -11.63 -6.69
N LYS A 113 -11.85 -10.98 -7.83
CA LYS A 113 -12.64 -9.73 -7.87
C LYS A 113 -14.05 -9.94 -7.33
N HIS A 114 -14.68 -11.07 -7.67
CA HIS A 114 -15.99 -11.43 -7.13
C HIS A 114 -15.96 -11.59 -5.60
N ALA A 115 -14.91 -12.24 -5.05
CA ALA A 115 -14.74 -12.33 -3.59
C ALA A 115 -14.45 -10.97 -2.93
N GLU A 116 -13.71 -10.08 -3.59
CA GLU A 116 -13.49 -8.71 -3.11
C GLU A 116 -14.80 -7.92 -3.05
N ASP A 117 -15.63 -8.01 -4.09
CA ASP A 117 -16.94 -7.34 -4.14
C ASP A 117 -17.89 -7.91 -3.10
N PHE A 118 -17.92 -9.23 -2.96
CA PHE A 118 -18.67 -9.92 -1.92
C PHE A 118 -18.27 -9.42 -0.51
N ALA A 119 -16.97 -9.39 -0.22
CA ALA A 119 -16.46 -8.95 1.07
C ALA A 119 -16.76 -7.46 1.34
N ARG A 120 -16.66 -6.59 0.33
CA ARG A 120 -17.03 -5.17 0.45
C ARG A 120 -18.52 -4.99 0.74
N ASN A 121 -19.39 -5.77 0.08
CA ASN A 121 -20.83 -5.73 0.34
C ASN A 121 -21.20 -6.18 1.76
N LEU A 122 -20.38 -7.02 2.39
CA LEU A 122 -20.51 -7.40 3.81
C LEU A 122 -19.92 -6.36 4.77
N GLY A 123 -19.29 -5.28 4.28
CA GLY A 123 -18.56 -4.33 5.11
C GLY A 123 -17.25 -4.88 5.68
N ALA A 124 -16.71 -5.96 5.11
CA ALA A 124 -15.49 -6.57 5.62
C ALA A 124 -14.27 -5.66 5.37
N ARG A 125 -13.43 -5.49 6.40
CA ARG A 125 -12.22 -4.66 6.33
C ARG A 125 -11.05 -5.31 5.60
N GLN A 126 -11.02 -6.65 5.52
CA GLN A 126 -9.89 -7.41 4.97
C GLN A 126 -10.34 -8.70 4.29
N LEU A 127 -9.64 -9.08 3.22
CA LEU A 127 -9.55 -10.47 2.78
C LEU A 127 -8.24 -11.08 3.27
N TYR A 128 -8.28 -12.35 3.63
CA TYR A 128 -7.07 -13.10 3.94
C TYR A 128 -7.12 -14.53 3.43
N CYS A 129 -5.96 -15.11 3.19
CA CYS A 129 -5.81 -16.49 2.75
C CYS A 129 -4.48 -17.05 3.28
N THR A 130 -4.27 -18.33 3.03
CA THR A 130 -2.99 -18.96 3.27
C THR A 130 -2.54 -19.67 1.99
N VAL A 131 -1.23 -19.72 1.79
CA VAL A 131 -0.62 -20.37 0.63
C VAL A 131 0.58 -21.18 1.09
N ALA A 132 0.55 -22.48 0.82
CA ALA A 132 1.70 -23.35 1.01
C ALA A 132 2.95 -22.81 0.30
N SER A 133 4.07 -22.75 1.01
CA SER A 133 5.34 -22.19 0.51
C SER A 133 5.85 -22.82 -0.80
N PRO A 134 5.62 -24.11 -1.12
CA PRO A 134 5.98 -24.66 -2.43
C PRO A 134 5.09 -24.15 -3.58
N ASN A 135 3.91 -23.60 -3.29
CA ASN A 135 2.97 -23.11 -4.30
C ASN A 135 3.29 -21.67 -4.75
N GLN A 136 4.47 -21.50 -5.33
CA GLN A 136 4.98 -20.20 -5.79
C GLN A 136 4.06 -19.52 -6.81
N LYS A 137 3.35 -20.30 -7.65
CA LYS A 137 2.40 -19.75 -8.63
C LYS A 137 1.23 -19.03 -7.95
N ALA A 138 0.64 -19.65 -6.91
CA ALA A 138 -0.44 -19.02 -6.15
C ALA A 138 0.07 -17.84 -5.32
N LEU A 139 1.25 -17.98 -4.69
CA LEU A 139 1.86 -16.90 -3.91
C LEU A 139 2.05 -15.65 -4.78
N GLN A 140 2.69 -15.80 -5.94
CA GLN A 140 2.91 -14.71 -6.88
C GLN A 140 1.61 -14.16 -7.47
N PHE A 141 0.57 -14.98 -7.62
CA PHE A 141 -0.75 -14.51 -8.01
C PHE A 141 -1.34 -13.56 -6.95
N PHE A 142 -1.37 -13.94 -5.68
CA PHE A 142 -1.92 -13.11 -4.61
C PHE A 142 -1.09 -11.83 -4.37
N LEU A 143 0.25 -11.92 -4.40
CA LEU A 143 1.13 -10.75 -4.29
C LEU A 143 0.84 -9.71 -5.39
N ARG A 144 0.70 -10.15 -6.66
CA ARG A 144 0.30 -9.26 -7.77
C ARG A 144 -1.10 -8.69 -7.64
N LYS A 145 -1.94 -9.26 -6.77
CA LYS A 145 -3.30 -8.78 -6.49
C LYS A 145 -3.36 -7.87 -5.27
N GLY A 146 -2.21 -7.49 -4.71
CA GLY A 146 -2.12 -6.55 -3.59
C GLY A 146 -2.23 -7.22 -2.22
N PHE A 147 -2.06 -8.54 -2.14
CA PHE A 147 -1.92 -9.21 -0.85
C PHE A 147 -0.48 -9.07 -0.35
N HIS A 148 -0.33 -8.96 0.96
CA HIS A 148 0.96 -8.93 1.65
C HIS A 148 1.13 -10.16 2.52
N ILE A 149 2.35 -10.72 2.55
CA ILE A 149 2.70 -11.77 3.50
C ILE A 149 2.82 -11.13 4.88
N THR A 150 1.99 -11.56 5.82
CA THR A 150 2.06 -11.09 7.22
C THR A 150 2.83 -12.02 8.14
N GLY A 151 3.09 -13.24 7.69
CA GLY A 151 3.88 -14.21 8.44
C GLY A 151 3.91 -15.57 7.75
N THR A 152 4.70 -16.48 8.32
CA THR A 152 4.84 -17.86 7.86
C THR A 152 4.68 -18.79 9.05
N ALA A 153 3.69 -19.69 8.98
CA ALA A 153 3.52 -20.75 9.96
C ALA A 153 4.30 -21.99 9.50
N LYS A 154 5.13 -22.54 10.38
CA LYS A 154 5.93 -23.73 10.08
C LYS A 154 5.10 -24.99 10.24
N ASP A 155 5.27 -25.95 9.32
CA ASP A 155 4.68 -27.31 9.38
C ASP A 155 3.17 -27.31 9.68
N HIS A 156 2.42 -26.35 9.15
CA HIS A 156 1.08 -26.04 9.67
C HIS A 156 0.00 -27.01 9.17
N TYR A 157 -0.03 -27.27 7.86
CA TYR A 157 -1.02 -28.16 7.23
C TYR A 157 -0.42 -29.45 6.69
N LYS A 158 0.90 -29.51 6.59
CA LYS A 158 1.67 -30.67 6.12
C LYS A 158 3.08 -30.56 6.67
N GLN A 159 3.60 -31.66 7.20
CA GLN A 159 4.96 -31.68 7.76
C GLN A 159 5.99 -31.43 6.65
N GLY A 160 6.96 -30.58 6.91
CA GLY A 160 7.96 -30.11 5.95
C GLY A 160 7.46 -29.01 5.00
N VAL A 161 6.23 -28.53 5.18
CA VAL A 161 5.62 -27.49 4.34
C VAL A 161 5.18 -26.31 5.19
N ASP A 162 5.93 -25.21 5.05
CA ASP A 162 5.57 -23.92 5.63
C ASP A 162 4.37 -23.31 4.91
N GLU A 163 3.56 -22.55 5.64
CA GLU A 163 2.35 -21.88 5.16
C GLU A 163 2.50 -20.36 5.28
N HIS A 164 2.44 -19.65 4.15
CA HIS A 164 2.40 -18.19 4.16
C HIS A 164 0.98 -17.70 4.49
N MET A 165 0.87 -16.79 5.45
CA MET A 165 -0.37 -16.07 5.76
C MET A 165 -0.37 -14.76 4.98
N LEU A 166 -1.41 -14.55 4.19
CA LEU A 166 -1.56 -13.37 3.36
C LEU A 166 -2.84 -12.62 3.69
N TYR A 167 -2.79 -11.30 3.60
CA TYR A 167 -3.99 -10.47 3.68
C TYR A 167 -3.93 -9.29 2.73
N LYS A 168 -5.10 -8.75 2.41
CA LYS A 168 -5.31 -7.53 1.65
C LYS A 168 -6.34 -6.69 2.40
N GLN A 169 -6.03 -5.41 2.63
CA GLN A 169 -7.03 -4.49 3.16
C GLN A 169 -8.02 -4.10 2.07
N LEU A 170 -9.28 -3.90 2.48
CA LEU A 170 -10.35 -3.40 1.62
C LEU A 170 -10.66 -1.93 1.87
N VAL A 171 -9.65 -1.13 2.24
CA VAL A 171 -9.85 0.31 2.49
C VAL A 171 -10.06 1.06 1.18
N ASP A 172 -10.82 2.15 1.24
CA ASP A 172 -10.95 3.08 0.13
C ASP A 172 -9.67 3.92 -0.01
N GLU A 173 -9.19 4.07 -1.25
CA GLU A 173 -7.99 4.85 -1.52
C GLU A 173 -8.26 6.36 -1.47
N ALA A 174 -7.20 7.16 -1.27
CA ALA A 174 -7.29 8.61 -1.18
C ALA A 174 -7.92 9.25 -2.43
N GLY A 175 -9.15 9.76 -2.28
CA GLY A 175 -9.88 10.52 -3.29
C GLY A 175 -9.38 11.95 -3.47
N PHE A 176 -10.10 12.75 -4.26
CA PHE A 176 -9.76 14.16 -4.47
C PHE A 176 -9.74 14.96 -3.16
N ASP A 177 -10.68 14.67 -2.26
CA ASP A 177 -10.88 15.41 -1.00
C ASP A 177 -9.89 15.01 0.10
N SER A 178 -9.03 14.02 -0.15
CA SER A 178 -8.04 13.61 0.83
C SER A 178 -7.05 14.76 1.13
N PRO A 179 -6.60 14.93 2.39
CA PRO A 179 -5.69 16.01 2.76
C PRO A 179 -4.40 16.03 1.95
N ASN A 180 -3.96 17.22 1.54
CA ASN A 180 -2.70 17.41 0.80
C ASN A 180 -1.51 17.48 1.76
N VAL A 181 -0.94 16.32 2.09
CA VAL A 181 0.24 16.25 2.97
C VAL A 181 1.54 16.43 2.19
N SER A 182 2.33 17.43 2.55
CA SER A 182 3.69 17.68 2.03
C SER A 182 4.74 17.30 3.07
N VAL A 183 5.74 16.50 2.69
CA VAL A 183 6.90 16.23 3.54
C VAL A 183 8.02 17.19 3.16
N ILE A 184 8.44 18.04 4.09
CA ILE A 184 9.43 19.11 3.86
C ILE A 184 10.52 19.10 4.96
N PRO A 185 11.70 19.69 4.71
CA PRO A 185 12.72 19.87 5.75
C PRO A 185 12.18 20.66 6.94
N PHE A 186 12.64 20.31 8.15
CA PHE A 186 12.27 21.01 9.37
C PHE A 186 12.81 22.45 9.41
N ASP A 187 11.94 23.37 9.81
CA ASP A 187 12.23 24.76 10.09
C ASP A 187 11.85 25.00 11.56
N GLU A 188 12.82 25.38 12.38
CA GLU A 188 12.61 25.47 13.83
C GLU A 188 11.63 26.58 14.20
N GLU A 189 11.68 27.73 13.51
CA GLU A 189 10.78 28.86 13.79
C GLU A 189 9.33 28.51 13.47
N LYS A 190 9.11 27.74 12.39
CA LYS A 190 7.76 27.40 11.93
C LYS A 190 7.20 26.14 12.56
N HIS A 191 8.04 25.12 12.81
CA HIS A 191 7.55 23.78 13.07
C HIS A 191 7.80 23.31 14.51
N ALA A 192 8.69 23.94 15.29
CA ALA A 192 9.12 23.39 16.58
C ALA A 192 7.97 23.18 17.59
N GLU A 193 7.05 24.13 17.69
CA GLU A 193 5.91 24.04 18.62
C GLU A 193 4.98 22.87 18.26
N GLY A 194 4.54 22.81 16.99
CA GLY A 194 3.65 21.74 16.50
C GLY A 194 4.31 20.37 16.57
N ALA A 195 5.60 20.28 16.22
CA ALA A 195 6.40 19.07 16.31
C ALA A 195 6.50 18.57 17.76
N ARG A 196 6.85 19.45 18.71
CA ARG A 196 6.94 19.12 20.14
C ARG A 196 5.62 18.57 20.66
N LYS A 197 4.52 19.30 20.42
CA LYS A 197 3.17 18.90 20.85
C LYS A 197 2.82 17.51 20.32
N LEU A 198 3.07 17.25 19.03
CA LEU A 198 2.77 15.97 18.41
C LEU A 198 3.61 14.82 19.00
N ILE A 199 4.93 15.03 19.16
CA ILE A 199 5.84 14.03 19.74
C ILE A 199 5.39 13.64 21.15
N LEU A 200 5.20 14.62 22.03
CA LEU A 200 4.82 14.37 23.42
C LEU A 200 3.46 13.66 23.49
N SER A 201 2.50 14.07 22.67
CA SER A 201 1.16 13.45 22.66
C SER A 201 1.15 11.98 22.21
N GLN A 202 2.10 11.54 21.38
CA GLN A 202 2.10 10.19 20.80
C GLN A 202 3.16 9.26 21.38
N MET A 203 4.24 9.79 21.97
CA MET A 203 5.37 8.98 22.41
C MET A 203 5.52 8.90 23.92
N SER A 204 5.09 9.90 24.69
CA SER A 204 5.38 9.95 26.13
C SER A 204 4.79 8.77 26.91
N ASP A 205 3.64 8.24 26.49
CA ASP A 205 2.99 7.09 27.15
C ASP A 205 3.60 5.73 26.76
N VAL A 206 4.18 5.64 25.56
CA VAL A 206 4.69 4.39 24.99
C VAL A 206 6.22 4.26 25.08
N PHE A 207 6.93 5.37 25.25
CA PHE A 207 8.38 5.45 25.42
C PHE A 207 8.72 6.21 26.71
N ARG A 208 9.21 5.49 27.73
CA ARG A 208 9.64 6.13 28.98
C ARG A 208 10.82 7.09 28.71
N GLY A 209 10.71 8.32 29.21
CA GLY A 209 11.74 9.36 29.07
C GLY A 209 11.63 10.19 27.80
N VAL A 210 10.50 10.15 27.10
CA VAL A 210 10.17 11.16 26.08
C VAL A 210 9.43 12.32 26.75
N ASP A 211 10.18 13.37 27.03
CA ASP A 211 9.77 14.63 27.65
C ASP A 211 10.31 15.83 26.85
N ASP A 212 10.17 17.04 27.39
CA ASP A 212 10.64 18.26 26.73
C ASP A 212 12.15 18.27 26.47
N ASP A 213 12.94 17.75 27.41
CA ASP A 213 14.40 17.65 27.30
C ASP A 213 14.80 16.69 26.15
N TRP A 214 14.03 15.61 25.97
CA TRP A 214 14.20 14.69 24.86
C TRP A 214 13.97 15.39 23.50
N VAL A 215 12.93 16.21 23.41
CA VAL A 215 12.62 16.99 22.19
C VAL A 215 13.69 18.06 21.95
N ASP A 216 14.17 18.72 22.99
CA ASP A 216 15.29 19.68 22.89
C ASP A 216 16.56 19.02 22.37
N ALA A 217 16.86 17.80 22.84
CA ALA A 217 18.00 17.03 22.34
C ALA A 217 17.87 16.65 20.85
N LEU A 218 16.65 16.38 20.37
CA LEU A 218 16.36 16.15 18.97
C LEU A 218 16.67 17.40 18.13
N PHE A 219 16.16 18.57 18.53
CA PHE A 219 16.37 19.83 17.81
C PHE A 219 17.83 20.29 17.87
N ALA A 220 18.49 20.15 19.02
CA ALA A 220 19.93 20.40 19.12
C ALA A 220 20.74 19.51 18.17
N GLY A 221 20.32 18.24 18.00
CA GLY A 221 20.88 17.34 17.00
C GLY A 221 20.72 17.82 15.57
N TYR A 222 19.59 18.44 15.24
CA TYR A 222 19.33 19.01 13.92
C TYR A 222 20.19 20.24 13.62
N LYS A 223 20.45 21.09 14.63
CA LYS A 223 21.38 22.22 14.51
C LYS A 223 22.79 21.79 14.09
N ARG A 224 23.16 20.53 14.36
CA ARG A 224 24.45 19.92 14.00
C ARG A 224 24.47 19.24 12.62
N LYS A 225 23.39 19.31 11.82
CA LYS A 225 23.26 18.55 10.56
C LYS A 225 24.39 18.79 9.56
N GLU A 226 24.88 20.03 9.46
CA GLU A 226 25.96 20.40 8.54
C GLU A 226 27.32 19.77 8.89
N LEU A 227 27.49 19.27 10.12
CA LEU A 227 28.75 18.61 10.50
C LEU A 227 28.94 17.29 9.75
N GLY A 228 27.87 16.60 9.36
CA GLY A 228 27.92 15.29 8.70
C GLY A 228 28.58 14.15 9.51
N ASP A 229 29.11 14.43 10.70
CA ASP A 229 29.82 13.48 11.55
C ASP A 229 28.85 12.68 12.43
N VAL A 230 28.78 11.38 12.20
CA VAL A 230 27.96 10.45 12.98
C VAL A 230 28.31 10.46 14.48
N ASN A 231 29.54 10.81 14.85
CA ASN A 231 29.98 10.89 16.25
C ASN A 231 29.47 12.16 16.94
N ALA A 232 29.26 13.25 16.19
CA ALA A 232 28.53 14.44 16.66
C ALA A 232 27.02 14.20 16.85
N LYS A 233 26.54 12.98 16.54
CA LYS A 233 25.14 12.55 16.68
C LYS A 233 24.17 13.54 16.04
N TYR A 234 24.49 14.06 14.86
CA TYR A 234 23.59 14.95 14.13
C TYR A 234 22.26 14.27 13.80
N LYS A 235 21.29 15.11 13.44
CA LYS A 235 19.95 14.69 13.03
C LYS A 235 19.57 15.40 11.74
N ILE A 236 18.77 14.73 10.93
CA ILE A 236 18.03 15.35 9.83
C ILE A 236 16.57 15.23 10.23
N ILE A 237 15.79 16.31 10.12
CA ILE A 237 14.38 16.29 10.52
C ILE A 237 13.54 16.69 9.32
N PHE A 238 12.47 15.93 9.08
CA PHE A 238 11.44 16.25 8.12
C PHE A 238 10.09 16.36 8.82
N THR A 239 9.26 17.27 8.36
CA THR A 239 7.89 17.49 8.84
C THR A 239 6.89 17.19 7.74
N ALA A 240 5.81 16.51 8.10
CA ALA A 240 4.63 16.39 7.27
C ALA A 240 3.68 17.53 7.61
N GLU A 241 3.32 18.33 6.62
CA GLU A 241 2.44 19.47 6.75
C GLU A 241 1.16 19.30 5.96
N CYS A 242 0.04 19.74 6.55
CA CYS A 242 -1.24 19.87 5.88
C CYS A 242 -1.92 21.16 6.34
N GLY A 243 -2.34 22.02 5.41
CA GLY A 243 -3.00 23.28 5.74
C GLY A 243 -2.16 24.23 6.61
N GLY A 244 -0.83 24.16 6.52
CA GLY A 244 0.09 24.94 7.36
C GLY A 244 0.27 24.41 8.79
N GLN A 245 -0.32 23.25 9.12
CA GLN A 245 -0.14 22.60 10.41
C GLN A 245 0.82 21.41 10.30
N VAL A 246 1.64 21.21 11.33
CA VAL A 246 2.46 20.01 11.48
C VAL A 246 1.55 18.83 11.84
N VAL A 247 1.42 17.88 10.91
CA VAL A 247 0.62 16.65 11.06
C VAL A 247 1.48 15.39 11.16
N GLY A 248 2.80 15.54 11.05
CA GLY A 248 3.76 14.47 11.28
C GLY A 248 5.19 14.97 11.35
N ILE A 249 6.07 14.18 11.95
CA ILE A 249 7.50 14.48 12.03
C ILE A 249 8.32 13.19 12.08
N ALA A 250 9.47 13.23 11.40
CA ALA A 250 10.47 12.18 11.45
C ALA A 250 11.86 12.75 11.75
N GLY A 251 12.50 12.22 12.80
CA GLY A 251 13.91 12.48 13.10
C GLY A 251 14.80 11.38 12.56
N ALA A 252 15.60 11.65 11.54
CA ALA A 252 16.55 10.71 10.97
C ALA A 252 17.93 10.85 11.62
N THR A 253 18.45 9.73 12.14
CA THR A 253 19.79 9.62 12.74
C THR A 253 20.65 8.63 11.97
N PRO A 254 21.54 9.11 11.09
CA PRO A 254 22.56 8.26 10.48
C PRO A 254 23.46 7.60 11.53
N LYS A 255 23.83 6.33 11.31
CA LYS A 255 24.65 5.52 12.22
C LYS A 255 25.91 5.00 11.51
N LYS A 256 26.88 4.54 12.30
CA LYS A 256 28.04 3.79 11.79
C LYS A 256 27.55 2.60 10.97
N GLY A 257 28.19 2.38 9.82
CA GLY A 257 27.77 1.36 8.86
C GLY A 257 26.65 1.82 7.91
N GLN A 258 26.21 3.08 7.98
CA GLN A 258 25.21 3.69 7.09
C GLN A 258 23.73 3.24 7.18
N PRO A 259 23.20 2.62 8.25
CA PRO A 259 21.75 2.62 8.48
C PRO A 259 21.31 3.94 9.13
N ILE A 260 20.05 4.30 8.92
CA ILE A 260 19.45 5.53 9.44
C ILE A 260 18.28 5.16 10.34
N LYS A 261 18.38 5.53 11.63
CA LYS A 261 17.27 5.35 12.56
C LYS A 261 16.28 6.49 12.41
N LEU A 262 15.01 6.18 12.13
CA LEU A 262 13.91 7.13 12.26
C LEU A 262 13.41 7.10 13.70
N MET A 263 13.59 8.19 14.43
CA MET A 263 13.05 8.41 15.77
C MET A 263 13.09 9.91 16.11
N PRO A 264 11.94 10.57 16.33
CA PRO A 264 10.58 10.02 16.26
C PRO A 264 10.19 9.67 14.82
N LEU A 265 9.12 8.90 14.65
CA LEU A 265 8.34 8.81 13.41
C LEU A 265 6.86 8.79 13.83
N VAL A 266 6.27 9.97 13.92
CA VAL A 266 4.92 10.18 14.46
C VAL A 266 4.07 10.97 13.48
N ALA A 267 2.76 10.71 13.49
CA ALA A 267 1.82 11.34 12.58
C ALA A 267 0.40 11.30 13.15
N SER A 268 -0.38 12.36 12.95
CA SER A 268 -1.76 12.48 13.46
C SER A 268 -2.80 11.78 12.57
N SER A 269 -2.41 11.26 11.41
CA SER A 269 -3.29 10.56 10.48
C SER A 269 -2.53 9.55 9.62
N GLU A 270 -3.27 8.58 9.04
CA GLU A 270 -2.71 7.60 8.08
C GLU A 270 -2.08 8.30 6.88
N ALA A 271 -2.75 9.32 6.31
CA ALA A 271 -2.23 10.09 5.18
C ALA A 271 -0.88 10.76 5.49
N ALA A 272 -0.71 11.29 6.72
CA ALA A 272 0.54 11.92 7.13
C ALA A 272 1.66 10.91 7.39
N PHE A 273 1.34 9.77 8.00
CA PHE A 273 2.29 8.68 8.20
C PHE A 273 2.74 8.06 6.88
N GLU A 274 1.80 7.78 5.98
CA GLU A 274 2.07 7.23 4.65
C GLU A 274 2.94 8.18 3.83
N ALA A 275 2.67 9.49 3.91
CA ALA A 275 3.52 10.51 3.29
C ALA A 275 4.97 10.42 3.79
N LEU A 276 5.20 10.32 5.11
CA LEU A 276 6.53 10.17 5.68
C LEU A 276 7.19 8.85 5.26
N VAL A 277 6.46 7.73 5.35
CA VAL A 277 6.96 6.39 5.01
C VAL A 277 7.42 6.27 3.57
N ILE A 278 6.79 6.98 2.64
CA ILE A 278 7.14 6.98 1.21
C ILE A 278 8.22 8.03 0.92
N ASP A 279 8.00 9.29 1.29
CA ASP A 279 8.85 10.40 0.85
C ASP A 279 10.26 10.32 1.48
N LEU A 280 10.36 9.86 2.74
CA LEU A 280 11.65 9.70 3.41
C LEU A 280 12.58 8.72 2.71
N GLN A 281 12.05 7.76 1.94
CA GLN A 281 12.88 6.80 1.21
C GLN A 281 13.80 7.51 0.21
N GLY A 282 13.23 8.43 -0.58
CA GLY A 282 13.97 9.21 -1.56
C GLY A 282 14.70 10.40 -0.96
N LEU A 283 14.19 10.99 0.13
CA LEU A 283 14.82 12.13 0.81
C LEU A 283 16.05 11.74 1.62
N LEU A 284 16.13 10.49 2.10
CA LEU A 284 17.24 10.00 2.91
C LEU A 284 18.19 9.04 2.17
N ALA A 285 17.95 8.79 0.88
CA ALA A 285 18.76 7.87 0.07
C ALA A 285 20.25 8.25 0.03
N ASP A 286 20.57 9.54 0.01
CA ASP A 286 21.95 10.03 -0.03
C ASP A 286 22.68 9.93 1.33
N TYR A 287 21.97 9.59 2.41
CA TYR A 287 22.50 9.55 3.78
C TYR A 287 22.81 8.14 4.30
N GLY A 288 22.45 7.09 3.56
CA GLY A 288 22.64 5.72 4.01
C GLY A 288 22.06 4.69 3.05
N HIS A 289 22.07 3.41 3.45
CA HIS A 289 21.57 2.30 2.62
C HIS A 289 20.27 1.67 3.16
N LYS A 290 19.87 2.03 4.38
CA LYS A 290 18.74 1.42 5.09
C LYS A 290 18.07 2.42 6.03
N LEU A 291 16.74 2.42 6.04
CA LEU A 291 15.93 3.03 7.10
C LEU A 291 15.49 1.95 8.09
N TYR A 292 15.44 2.30 9.37
CA TYR A 292 14.77 1.48 10.37
C TYR A 292 14.12 2.34 11.45
N VAL A 293 13.04 1.84 12.04
CA VAL A 293 12.26 2.55 13.05
C VAL A 293 11.87 1.58 14.16
N HIS A 294 11.78 2.11 15.39
CA HIS A 294 11.17 1.42 16.52
C HIS A 294 9.84 2.08 16.84
N LEU A 295 8.76 1.31 16.85
CA LEU A 295 7.41 1.80 17.11
C LEU A 295 6.67 0.85 18.04
N VAL A 296 5.68 1.36 18.75
CA VAL A 296 4.53 0.58 19.21
C VAL A 296 3.40 0.93 18.23
N PRO A 297 3.31 0.22 17.08
CA PRO A 297 2.46 0.69 16.00
C PRO A 297 1.00 0.30 16.23
N GLU A 298 0.11 1.20 15.86
CA GLU A 298 -1.30 0.88 15.64
C GLU A 298 -1.47 -0.02 14.40
N PRO A 299 -2.59 -0.77 14.26
CA PRO A 299 -2.80 -1.68 13.14
C PRO A 299 -2.66 -1.01 11.75
N TRP A 300 -3.09 0.24 11.62
CA TRP A 300 -2.99 0.99 10.36
C TRP A 300 -1.54 1.37 10.02
N GLN A 301 -0.68 1.61 11.01
CA GLN A 301 0.75 1.87 10.78
C GLN A 301 1.47 0.61 10.30
N VAL A 302 1.14 -0.55 10.88
CA VAL A 302 1.65 -1.85 10.43
C VAL A 302 1.27 -2.09 8.97
N ALA A 303 0.00 -1.88 8.63
CA ALA A 303 -0.48 -2.05 7.26
C ALA A 303 0.21 -1.10 6.27
N CYS A 304 0.38 0.17 6.65
CA CYS A 304 1.11 1.16 5.85
C CYS A 304 2.58 0.75 5.61
N LEU A 305 3.29 0.29 6.65
CA LEU A 305 4.67 -0.17 6.53
C LEU A 305 4.78 -1.37 5.57
N GLN A 306 3.93 -2.39 5.73
CA GLN A 306 3.90 -3.56 4.85
C GLN A 306 3.58 -3.21 3.40
N ARG A 307 2.67 -2.26 3.18
CA ARG A 307 2.30 -1.76 1.84
C ARG A 307 3.48 -1.15 1.10
N HIS A 308 4.35 -0.46 1.84
CA HIS A 308 5.47 0.31 1.31
C HIS A 308 6.83 -0.40 1.43
N GLY A 309 6.81 -1.72 1.53
CA GLY A 309 8.00 -2.58 1.44
C GLY A 309 8.84 -2.66 2.71
N TRP A 310 8.35 -2.10 3.82
CA TRP A 310 9.01 -2.28 5.12
C TRP A 310 8.74 -3.70 5.64
N THR A 311 9.75 -4.28 6.26
CA THR A 311 9.68 -5.60 6.87
C THR A 311 9.80 -5.51 8.37
N LEU A 312 8.98 -6.29 9.10
CA LEU A 312 9.17 -6.50 10.53
C LEU A 312 10.46 -7.31 10.74
N GLU A 313 11.44 -6.73 11.41
CA GLU A 313 12.76 -7.33 11.62
C GLU A 313 12.97 -7.82 13.06
N GLY A 314 12.15 -7.35 14.00
CA GLY A 314 12.29 -7.72 15.41
C GLY A 314 11.17 -7.22 16.29
N VAL A 315 11.03 -7.85 17.45
CA VAL A 315 10.04 -7.53 18.48
C VAL A 315 10.73 -7.52 19.84
N PHE A 316 10.55 -6.45 20.61
CA PHE A 316 11.15 -6.23 21.92
C PHE A 316 10.06 -6.10 22.99
N PRO A 317 9.71 -7.18 23.70
CA PRO A 317 8.83 -7.11 24.86
C PRO A 317 9.48 -6.26 25.96
N GLY A 318 8.77 -5.26 26.47
CA GLY A 318 9.27 -4.41 27.57
C GLY A 318 10.41 -3.46 27.20
N GLY A 319 10.79 -3.36 25.91
CA GLY A 319 12.06 -2.76 25.49
C GLY A 319 12.19 -1.26 25.75
N TYR A 320 11.08 -0.51 25.70
CA TYR A 320 11.05 0.94 25.93
C TYR A 320 10.05 1.38 27.02
N ALA A 321 9.09 0.52 27.33
CA ALA A 321 8.22 0.61 28.51
C ALA A 321 7.78 -0.82 28.93
N PRO A 322 7.57 -1.11 30.23
CA PRO A 322 7.24 -2.47 30.69
C PRO A 322 6.01 -3.10 30.02
N ASN A 323 4.98 -2.29 29.76
CA ASN A 323 3.72 -2.72 29.15
C ASN A 323 3.67 -2.42 27.65
N SER A 324 4.80 -2.57 26.95
CA SER A 324 4.90 -2.32 25.51
C SER A 324 5.58 -3.48 24.79
N VAL A 325 5.21 -3.66 23.53
CA VAL A 325 5.89 -4.56 22.61
C VAL A 325 6.37 -3.72 21.44
N VAL A 326 7.65 -3.34 21.48
CA VAL A 326 8.23 -2.47 20.45
C VAL A 326 8.62 -3.31 19.24
N GLN A 327 8.20 -2.88 18.06
CA GLN A 327 8.53 -3.51 16.80
C GLN A 327 9.66 -2.74 16.11
N GLN A 328 10.66 -3.46 15.60
CA GLN A 328 11.62 -2.91 14.65
C GLN A 328 11.12 -3.18 13.23
N TRP A 329 10.93 -2.10 12.47
CA TRP A 329 10.66 -2.18 11.04
C TRP A 329 11.86 -1.65 10.27
N GLY A 330 12.22 -2.32 9.18
CA GLY A 330 13.35 -1.95 8.33
C GLY A 330 12.97 -1.87 6.87
N LEU A 331 13.64 -0.98 6.15
CA LEU A 331 13.55 -0.82 4.70
C LEU A 331 14.95 -0.60 4.15
N ASN A 332 15.40 -1.49 3.27
CA ASN A 332 16.65 -1.28 2.54
C ASN A 332 16.35 -0.50 1.26
N PHE A 333 17.15 0.51 0.94
CA PHE A 333 17.01 1.24 -0.33
C PHE A 333 17.31 0.35 -1.54
N ASN A 334 18.02 -0.76 -1.32
CA ASN A 334 18.51 -1.67 -2.34
C ASN A 334 18.08 -3.12 -2.02
N LYS A 335 17.11 -3.64 -2.77
CA LYS A 335 17.07 -5.06 -3.12
C LYS A 335 17.11 -5.12 -4.64
N GLU A 336 18.29 -5.42 -5.17
CA GLU A 336 18.55 -5.90 -6.54
C GLU A 336 17.60 -5.39 -7.65
N GLY A 337 18.03 -4.33 -8.34
CA GLY A 337 17.33 -3.76 -9.50
C GLY A 337 17.22 -2.24 -9.36
N ALA A 338 17.58 -1.48 -10.40
CA ALA A 338 17.53 -0.02 -10.39
C ALA A 338 16.19 0.46 -9.81
N THR A 339 16.21 1.10 -8.65
CA THR A 339 15.01 1.58 -7.97
C THR A 339 14.39 2.68 -8.82
N VAL A 340 13.30 2.33 -9.49
CA VAL A 340 12.44 3.31 -10.14
C VAL A 340 11.99 4.28 -9.06
N ARG A 341 12.25 5.57 -9.27
CA ARG A 341 11.94 6.59 -8.27
C ARG A 341 10.44 6.61 -8.01
N LYS A 342 10.04 6.72 -6.74
CA LYS A 342 8.63 6.72 -6.35
C LYS A 342 8.09 8.14 -6.21
N MET A 343 6.83 8.33 -6.59
CA MET A 343 6.10 9.57 -6.37
C MET A 343 4.63 9.29 -6.02
N ARG A 344 4.18 9.87 -4.91
CA ARG A 344 2.79 9.77 -4.47
C ARG A 344 1.86 10.57 -5.37
N ILE A 345 0.70 9.99 -5.68
CA ILE A 345 -0.36 10.65 -6.45
C ILE A 345 -1.74 10.24 -5.92
N LYS A 346 -2.72 11.15 -5.97
CA LYS A 346 -4.11 10.81 -5.58
C LYS A 346 -4.73 9.88 -6.61
N ARG A 347 -5.61 8.99 -6.16
CA ARG A 347 -6.17 7.92 -7.00
C ARG A 347 -6.81 8.43 -8.30
N PRO A 348 -7.64 9.49 -8.29
CA PRO A 348 -8.24 9.97 -9.53
C PRO A 348 -7.23 10.47 -10.57
N TYR A 349 -6.13 11.10 -10.13
CA TYR A 349 -5.06 11.53 -11.03
C TYR A 349 -4.24 10.35 -11.53
N PHE A 350 -3.99 9.36 -10.68
CA PHE A 350 -3.37 8.10 -11.10
C PHE A 350 -4.18 7.43 -12.20
N ASP A 351 -5.49 7.26 -12.01
CA ASP A 351 -6.38 6.64 -13.00
C ASP A 351 -6.43 7.45 -14.30
N ALA A 352 -6.41 8.79 -14.21
CA ALA A 352 -6.35 9.67 -15.38
C ALA A 352 -5.03 9.50 -16.15
N ILE A 353 -3.89 9.39 -15.47
CA ILE A 353 -2.59 9.14 -16.11
C ILE A 353 -2.56 7.73 -16.72
N MET A 354 -2.98 6.72 -15.98
CA MET A 354 -2.95 5.32 -16.43
C MET A 354 -3.94 5.02 -17.57
N SER A 355 -4.94 5.87 -17.77
CA SER A 355 -5.87 5.86 -18.92
C SER A 355 -5.45 6.79 -20.06
N GLY A 356 -4.38 7.58 -19.90
CA GLY A 356 -3.91 8.53 -20.91
C GLY A 356 -4.73 9.82 -21.01
N ARG A 357 -5.73 10.03 -20.13
CA ARG A 357 -6.52 11.28 -20.09
C ARG A 357 -5.74 12.47 -19.53
N LYS A 358 -4.71 12.20 -18.72
CA LYS A 358 -3.80 13.17 -18.11
C LYS A 358 -2.37 12.78 -18.49
N THR A 359 -1.64 13.69 -19.12
CA THR A 359 -0.25 13.48 -19.59
C THR A 359 0.71 14.43 -18.88
N LEU A 360 0.22 15.50 -18.25
CA LEU A 360 1.03 16.53 -17.61
C LEU A 360 0.83 16.48 -16.09
N GLU A 361 1.88 16.12 -15.35
CA GLU A 361 1.88 16.16 -13.89
C GLU A 361 2.58 17.41 -13.37
N VAL A 362 1.87 18.22 -12.59
CA VAL A 362 2.37 19.51 -12.10
C VAL A 362 2.79 19.40 -10.64
N ARG A 363 4.03 19.80 -10.34
CA ARG A 363 4.61 19.85 -9.00
C ARG A 363 5.35 21.16 -8.79
N VAL A 364 5.54 21.57 -7.55
CA VAL A 364 6.44 22.69 -7.22
C VAL A 364 7.88 22.20 -7.03
N GLY A 365 8.86 23.09 -7.20
CA GLY A 365 10.30 22.82 -7.26
C GLY A 365 10.96 22.47 -5.93
N TYR A 366 10.44 21.47 -5.22
CA TYR A 366 11.17 20.81 -4.15
C TYR A 366 12.44 20.14 -4.70
N ASP A 367 13.48 19.99 -3.86
CA ASP A 367 14.76 19.40 -4.29
C ASP A 367 14.59 18.00 -4.86
N SER A 368 13.61 17.22 -4.35
CA SER A 368 13.27 15.92 -4.91
C SER A 368 12.79 16.05 -6.36
N ILE A 369 11.87 16.97 -6.64
CA ILE A 369 11.31 17.21 -7.97
C ILE A 369 12.38 17.73 -8.93
N LYS A 370 13.22 18.67 -8.50
CA LYS A 370 14.33 19.24 -9.29
C LYS A 370 15.35 18.21 -9.78
N ARG A 371 15.45 17.06 -9.10
CA ARG A 371 16.37 15.96 -9.46
C ARG A 371 15.84 15.02 -10.56
N LEU A 372 14.56 15.13 -10.94
CA LEU A 372 13.98 14.30 -12.00
C LEU A 372 14.58 14.66 -13.36
N LYS A 373 14.73 13.66 -14.24
CA LYS A 373 15.24 13.88 -15.60
C LYS A 373 14.34 13.24 -16.66
N ALA A 374 14.32 13.85 -17.84
CA ALA A 374 13.71 13.25 -19.02
C ALA A 374 14.38 11.91 -19.35
N GLY A 375 13.57 10.94 -19.78
CA GLY A 375 13.98 9.56 -20.07
C GLY A 375 13.88 8.60 -18.88
N GLU A 376 13.87 9.10 -17.65
CA GLU A 376 13.79 8.27 -16.43
C GLU A 376 12.42 7.60 -16.27
N LEU A 377 12.42 6.45 -15.60
CA LEU A 377 11.19 5.79 -15.13
C LEU A 377 10.79 6.35 -13.77
N LEU A 378 9.49 6.53 -13.59
CA LEU A 378 8.87 7.00 -12.35
C LEU A 378 7.74 6.05 -11.96
N GLN A 379 7.76 5.57 -10.72
CA GLN A 379 6.71 4.73 -10.15
C GLN A 379 5.73 5.63 -9.41
N LEU A 380 4.53 5.77 -9.96
CA LEU A 380 3.43 6.44 -9.31
C LEU A 380 2.80 5.50 -8.29
N GLU A 381 2.59 5.98 -7.06
CA GLU A 381 1.97 5.21 -5.97
C GLU A 381 0.70 5.91 -5.48
N THR A 382 -0.37 5.14 -5.34
CA THR A 382 -1.64 5.59 -4.79
C THR A 382 -2.28 4.46 -3.99
N GLY A 383 -2.43 4.63 -2.67
CA GLY A 383 -2.97 3.58 -1.80
C GLY A 383 -2.30 2.22 -2.05
N HIS A 384 -3.07 1.24 -2.54
CA HIS A 384 -2.62 -0.13 -2.81
C HIS A 384 -2.16 -0.38 -4.25
N THR A 385 -2.14 0.67 -5.07
CA THR A 385 -1.90 0.56 -6.51
C THR A 385 -0.64 1.34 -6.87
N SER A 386 0.12 0.79 -7.82
CA SER A 386 1.22 1.52 -8.43
C SER A 386 1.26 1.29 -9.93
N GLY A 387 1.93 2.20 -10.63
CA GLY A 387 2.07 2.17 -12.07
C GLY A 387 3.34 2.89 -12.48
N VAL A 388 4.03 2.36 -13.49
CA VAL A 388 5.28 2.93 -13.99
C VAL A 388 4.98 3.80 -15.19
N VAL A 389 5.52 5.02 -15.17
CA VAL A 389 5.50 5.96 -16.29
C VAL A 389 6.91 6.34 -16.68
N ARG A 390 7.10 6.77 -17.92
CA ARG A 390 8.33 7.38 -18.41
C ARG A 390 8.17 8.89 -18.43
N ILE A 391 9.18 9.60 -17.95
CA ILE A 391 9.24 11.06 -18.06
C ILE A 391 9.69 11.41 -19.48
N LYS A 392 8.81 12.04 -20.28
CA LYS A 392 9.13 12.50 -21.64
C LYS A 392 9.94 13.78 -21.61
N SER A 393 9.47 14.76 -20.85
CA SER A 393 10.10 16.06 -20.75
C SER A 393 9.72 16.73 -19.42
N ILE A 394 10.51 17.73 -19.03
CA ILE A 394 10.25 18.55 -17.84
C ILE A 394 10.40 20.00 -18.25
N ARG A 395 9.36 20.80 -17.98
CA ARG A 395 9.32 22.24 -18.27
C ARG A 395 9.10 23.01 -16.98
N VAL A 396 9.73 24.17 -16.84
CA VAL A 396 9.72 24.96 -15.61
C VAL A 396 9.17 26.35 -15.87
N TYR A 397 8.28 26.79 -15.00
CA TYR A 397 7.59 28.08 -15.04
C TYR A 397 7.73 28.79 -13.71
N ASP A 398 7.65 30.13 -13.72
CA ASP A 398 7.74 30.92 -12.50
C ASP A 398 6.49 30.81 -11.62
N ASN A 399 5.31 30.66 -12.24
CA ASN A 399 4.03 30.55 -11.55
C ASN A 399 2.99 29.76 -12.38
N PHE A 400 1.85 29.42 -11.75
CA PHE A 400 0.80 28.64 -12.39
C PHE A 400 0.06 29.38 -13.52
N ALA A 401 -0.02 30.72 -13.46
CA ALA A 401 -0.68 31.50 -14.50
C ALA A 401 0.13 31.45 -15.80
N ASP A 402 1.44 31.66 -15.72
CA ASP A 402 2.35 31.57 -16.88
C ASP A 402 2.37 30.15 -17.46
N MET A 403 2.31 29.13 -16.59
CA MET A 403 2.18 27.74 -17.01
C MET A 403 0.88 27.51 -17.79
N LEU A 404 -0.28 27.92 -17.24
CA LEU A 404 -1.60 27.68 -17.86
C LEU A 404 -1.83 28.48 -19.15
N ALA A 405 -1.09 29.57 -19.36
CA ALA A 405 -1.09 30.30 -20.62
C ALA A 405 -0.49 29.50 -21.79
N ILE A 406 0.29 28.46 -21.51
CA ILE A 406 0.99 27.64 -22.50
C ILE A 406 0.50 26.18 -22.48
N GLU A 407 0.34 25.61 -21.30
CA GLU A 407 0.01 24.21 -21.08
C GLU A 407 -1.51 23.97 -21.05
N SER A 408 -1.95 22.86 -21.64
CA SER A 408 -3.36 22.50 -21.63
C SER A 408 -3.82 22.12 -20.22
N TRP A 409 -4.66 22.95 -19.61
CA TRP A 409 -5.26 22.65 -18.29
C TRP A 409 -6.01 21.30 -18.27
N ARG A 410 -6.57 20.87 -19.42
CA ARG A 410 -7.26 19.58 -19.57
C ARG A 410 -6.33 18.38 -19.38
N GLU A 411 -5.06 18.53 -19.75
CA GLU A 411 -4.05 17.49 -19.59
C GLU A 411 -3.39 17.52 -18.20
N ILE A 412 -3.67 18.56 -17.40
CA ILE A 412 -3.16 18.74 -16.03
C ILE A 412 -4.21 18.31 -15.00
N VAL A 413 -5.41 18.87 -15.08
CA VAL A 413 -6.52 18.65 -14.14
C VAL A 413 -7.81 18.41 -14.93
N PRO A 414 -7.98 17.23 -15.57
CA PRO A 414 -9.11 16.95 -16.46
C PRO A 414 -10.48 16.97 -15.76
N GLN A 415 -10.52 17.04 -14.43
CA GLN A 415 -11.76 17.04 -13.66
C GLN A 415 -12.42 18.42 -13.50
N VAL A 416 -11.71 19.51 -13.80
CA VAL A 416 -12.31 20.86 -13.78
C VAL A 416 -12.88 21.22 -15.15
N ASN A 417 -13.68 22.29 -15.22
CA ASN A 417 -14.40 22.66 -16.44
C ASN A 417 -13.76 23.82 -17.22
N ASN A 418 -12.81 24.54 -16.62
CA ASN A 418 -12.15 25.69 -17.23
C ASN A 418 -10.80 26.00 -16.57
N GLU A 419 -10.02 26.88 -17.20
CA GLU A 419 -8.69 27.29 -16.77
C GLU A 419 -8.67 28.03 -15.43
N ALA A 420 -9.68 28.87 -15.14
CA ALA A 420 -9.76 29.60 -13.87
C ALA A 420 -9.92 28.64 -12.68
N ALA A 421 -10.75 27.61 -12.83
CA ALA A 421 -10.91 26.54 -11.84
C ALA A 421 -9.63 25.70 -11.71
N ALA A 422 -8.89 25.47 -12.80
CA ALA A 422 -7.60 24.79 -12.76
C ALA A 422 -6.57 25.59 -11.94
N LEU A 423 -6.47 26.90 -12.18
CA LEU A 423 -5.58 27.79 -11.44
C LEU A 423 -5.93 27.82 -9.95
N GLN A 424 -7.21 27.93 -9.62
CA GLN A 424 -7.68 27.91 -8.24
C GLN A 424 -7.28 26.59 -7.54
N LEU A 425 -7.59 25.45 -8.16
CA LEU A 425 -7.27 24.13 -7.62
C LEU A 425 -5.77 23.94 -7.40
N LEU A 426 -4.93 24.36 -8.35
CA LEU A 426 -3.47 24.28 -8.21
C LEU A 426 -2.96 25.12 -7.04
N ARG A 427 -3.53 26.31 -6.81
CA ARG A 427 -3.17 27.17 -5.67
C ARG A 427 -3.71 26.68 -4.32
N GLU A 428 -4.82 25.95 -4.31
CA GLU A 428 -5.31 25.24 -3.12
C GLU A 428 -4.37 24.09 -2.72
N ILE A 429 -3.81 23.38 -3.70
CA ILE A 429 -2.81 22.33 -3.47
C ILE A 429 -1.45 22.94 -3.08
N TYR A 430 -1.05 24.01 -3.77
CA TYR A 430 0.24 24.69 -3.63
C TYR A 430 0.02 26.19 -3.38
N PRO A 431 -0.11 26.62 -2.11
CA PRO A 431 -0.24 28.02 -1.77
C PRO A 431 0.95 28.85 -2.25
N ALA A 432 0.80 30.18 -2.27
CA ALA A 432 1.79 31.12 -2.85
C ALA A 432 3.24 30.88 -2.41
N HIS A 433 3.49 30.52 -1.15
CA HIS A 433 4.86 30.25 -0.69
C HIS A 433 5.48 28.99 -1.32
N LYS A 434 4.67 28.00 -1.71
CA LYS A 434 5.09 26.80 -2.45
C LYS A 434 5.25 27.09 -3.94
N GLU A 435 4.33 27.87 -4.51
CA GLU A 435 4.41 28.30 -5.92
C GLU A 435 5.73 29.02 -6.21
N ARG A 436 6.22 29.85 -5.27
CA ARG A 436 7.54 30.52 -5.34
C ARG A 436 8.76 29.59 -5.46
N LEU A 437 8.59 28.28 -5.25
CA LEU A 437 9.67 27.30 -5.49
C LEU A 437 9.87 27.00 -7.00
N GLY A 438 9.01 27.56 -7.86
CA GLY A 438 8.94 27.29 -9.29
C GLY A 438 8.00 26.11 -9.59
N VAL A 439 7.30 26.18 -10.72
CA VAL A 439 6.33 25.19 -11.16
C VAL A 439 6.98 24.27 -12.19
N HIS A 440 6.98 22.96 -11.92
CA HIS A 440 7.55 21.93 -12.78
C HIS A 440 6.41 21.12 -13.41
N VAL A 441 6.36 21.13 -14.74
CA VAL A 441 5.45 20.31 -15.54
C VAL A 441 6.21 19.09 -16.02
N ILE A 442 5.80 17.92 -15.54
CA ILE A 442 6.41 16.63 -15.84
C ILE A 442 5.49 15.93 -16.84
N GLU A 443 5.91 15.86 -18.09
CA GLU A 443 5.18 15.14 -19.12
C GLU A 443 5.47 13.64 -18.97
N VAL A 444 4.41 12.85 -18.79
CA VAL A 444 4.51 11.41 -18.49
C VAL A 444 3.77 10.58 -19.52
N GLU A 445 4.32 9.40 -19.81
CA GLU A 445 3.70 8.39 -20.66
C GLU A 445 3.72 7.04 -19.95
N LYS A 446 2.58 6.35 -19.97
CA LYS A 446 2.46 5.00 -19.42
C LYS A 446 3.36 4.03 -20.18
N GLN A 447 4.12 3.22 -19.44
CA GLN A 447 4.92 2.12 -20.00
C GLN A 447 4.07 0.88 -20.29
#